data_AF-A0A4R0XP56-F1
#
_entry.id   AF-A0A4R0XP56-F1
#
_cell.length_a   1.000
_cell.length_b   1.000
_cell.length_c   1.000
_cell.angle_alpha   90.00
_cell.angle_beta   90.00
_cell.angle_gamma   90.00
#
_symmetry.space_group_name_H-M   'P 1'
#
loop_
_entity.id
_entity.type
_entity.pdbx_description
1 polymer ?
#
loop_
_entity_poly.entity_id
_entity_poly.type
_entity_poly.pdbx_seq_one_letter_code
_entity_poly.pdbx_strand_id
1 'polypeptide(L)'
;MASLPSRGTRCYRFGIFITATAAAVLPIAMISLKRISLLATLVALTSAAHAQVPPSSDLPPSHDGPAHDGPPPHGPGFAAINDLEHLQRLYDMSGRDAEMNAVYHDVLSKTHDPALRHYVYVALARNQLKPANVDQAIDTIRKSLDEDIDTLDKQAALRPKR
;
A
#
# COMPACT_ATOMS: atom_id res chain seq x y z
N MET A 1 20.61 81.38 35.26
CA MET A 1 21.62 80.31 35.35
C MET A 1 20.87 79.02 35.68
N ALA A 2 20.75 78.11 34.72
CA ALA A 2 21.40 76.78 34.70
C ALA A 2 20.80 75.84 35.78
N SER A 3 20.43 74.57 35.56
CA SER A 3 20.70 73.59 34.51
C SER A 3 19.65 72.47 34.65
N LEU A 4 19.37 71.78 33.55
CA LEU A 4 18.49 70.60 33.42
C LEU A 4 19.02 69.35 34.17
N PRO A 5 18.16 68.32 34.36
CA PRO A 5 18.33 67.18 35.26
C PRO A 5 18.98 65.97 34.59
N SER A 6 19.50 65.01 35.37
CA SER A 6 20.02 63.75 34.83
C SER A 6 19.78 62.56 35.77
N ARG A 7 18.92 61.68 35.25
CA ARG A 7 19.02 60.20 35.17
C ARG A 7 19.02 59.38 36.46
N GLY A 8 18.03 58.50 36.53
CA GLY A 8 18.15 57.28 37.33
C GLY A 8 16.88 56.44 37.50
N THR A 9 16.23 55.97 36.42
CA THR A 9 15.35 54.80 36.56
C THR A 9 15.34 53.97 35.28
N ARG A 10 15.80 52.72 35.41
CA ARG A 10 15.90 51.75 34.33
C ARG A 10 14.52 51.35 33.84
N CYS A 11 14.31 51.54 32.55
CA CYS A 11 13.26 50.93 31.75
C CYS A 11 13.51 49.41 31.65
N TYR A 12 12.48 48.60 31.89
CA TYR A 12 12.12 47.47 31.02
C TYR A 12 10.60 47.30 31.03
N ARG A 13 9.91 48.18 30.29
CA ARG A 13 8.62 47.88 29.66
C ARG A 13 8.96 47.17 28.35
N PHE A 14 8.84 45.85 28.29
CA PHE A 14 8.80 45.17 26.99
C PHE A 14 7.34 45.14 26.53
N GLY A 15 7.07 46.09 25.64
CA GLY A 15 5.76 46.32 25.04
C GLY A 15 5.37 45.19 24.10
N ILE A 16 4.08 44.88 24.21
CA ILE A 16 3.25 44.22 23.23
C ILE A 16 3.41 44.96 21.89
N PHE A 17 4.03 44.31 20.90
CA PHE A 17 3.93 44.73 19.50
C PHE A 17 2.86 43.87 18.83
N ILE A 18 1.63 44.39 18.82
CA ILE A 18 0.58 43.99 17.90
C ILE A 18 0.90 44.71 16.58
N THR A 19 1.50 44.01 15.63
CA THR A 19 1.51 44.45 14.24
C THR A 19 0.42 43.70 13.50
N ALA A 20 -0.65 44.44 13.19
CA ALA A 20 -1.71 44.03 12.31
C ALA A 20 -1.19 43.95 10.86
N THR A 21 -1.34 42.79 10.23
CA THR A 21 -1.31 42.66 8.76
C THR A 21 -2.69 42.23 8.31
N ALA A 22 -3.49 43.22 7.90
CA ALA A 22 -4.69 43.01 7.11
C ALA A 22 -4.32 43.19 5.62
N ALA A 23 -4.33 42.10 4.86
CA ALA A 23 -4.48 42.08 3.41
C ALA A 23 -4.90 40.66 3.01
N ALA A 24 -6.19 40.48 2.68
CA ALA A 24 -6.66 40.18 1.34
C ALA A 24 -6.63 38.66 1.02
N VAL A 25 -7.78 37.96 1.15
CA VAL A 25 -8.77 37.71 0.08
C VAL A 25 -8.35 36.54 -0.83
N LEU A 26 -8.83 35.33 -0.49
CA LEU A 26 -9.74 34.48 -1.31
C LEU A 26 -9.72 33.02 -0.82
N PRO A 27 -10.88 32.38 -0.61
CA PRO A 27 -10.95 30.93 -0.52
C PRO A 27 -10.49 30.33 -1.85
N ILE A 28 -9.70 29.26 -1.81
CA ILE A 28 -9.37 28.45 -2.98
C ILE A 28 -10.68 27.83 -3.46
N ALA A 29 -11.36 28.57 -4.33
CA ALA A 29 -12.43 28.10 -5.16
C ALA A 29 -11.88 26.95 -6.00
N MET A 30 -12.63 25.85 -6.00
CA MET A 30 -12.82 24.99 -7.16
C MET A 30 -11.52 24.60 -7.87
N ILE A 31 -10.88 23.53 -7.39
CA ILE A 31 -9.93 22.78 -8.21
C ILE A 31 -10.73 22.25 -9.41
N SER A 32 -10.53 22.98 -10.49
CA SER A 32 -11.17 22.91 -11.78
C SER A 32 -11.16 21.49 -12.34
N LEU A 33 -12.37 20.96 -12.53
CA LEU A 33 -12.70 19.78 -13.29
C LEU A 33 -12.30 20.00 -14.76
N LYS A 34 -11.01 19.89 -15.07
CA LYS A 34 -10.52 20.16 -16.44
C LYS A 34 -9.32 19.31 -16.82
N ARG A 35 -9.47 17.99 -16.76
CA ARG A 35 -8.79 17.02 -17.65
C ARG A 35 -9.70 15.84 -17.99
N ILE A 36 -10.94 16.12 -18.38
CA ILE A 36 -11.70 15.20 -19.24
C ILE A 36 -11.26 15.56 -20.67
N SER A 37 -10.10 15.04 -21.06
CA SER A 37 -9.63 15.18 -22.44
C SER A 37 -10.26 14.05 -23.24
N LEU A 38 -11.25 14.43 -24.04
CA LEU A 38 -11.76 13.68 -25.18
C LEU A 38 -10.60 13.04 -25.96
N LEU A 39 -10.63 11.72 -26.14
CA LEU A 39 -10.00 11.06 -27.27
C LEU A 39 -11.10 10.33 -28.05
N ALA A 40 -11.76 11.12 -28.91
CA ALA A 40 -12.58 10.58 -29.98
C ALA A 40 -11.65 10.19 -31.15
N THR A 41 -11.57 8.88 -31.38
CA THR A 41 -11.57 8.20 -32.68
C THR A 41 -10.74 8.79 -33.83
N LEU A 42 -9.68 8.09 -34.21
CA LEU A 42 -9.25 8.01 -35.61
C LEU A 42 -9.34 6.55 -36.08
N VAL A 43 -10.31 6.29 -36.95
CA VAL A 43 -10.39 5.08 -37.78
C VAL A 43 -9.33 5.22 -38.87
N ALA A 44 -8.37 4.29 -38.90
CA ALA A 44 -7.53 4.06 -40.06
C ALA A 44 -7.77 2.62 -40.54
N LEU A 45 -8.40 2.55 -41.71
CA LEU A 45 -8.74 1.37 -42.48
C LEU A 45 -7.47 0.69 -43.00
N THR A 46 -7.13 -0.49 -42.50
CA THR A 46 -6.17 -1.40 -43.15
C THR A 46 -6.88 -2.70 -43.51
N SER A 47 -7.38 -2.78 -44.74
CA SER A 47 -7.78 -4.04 -45.37
C SER A 47 -6.53 -4.79 -45.81
N ALA A 48 -6.30 -5.98 -45.25
CA ALA A 48 -5.48 -7.01 -45.88
C ALA A 48 -6.02 -8.40 -45.47
N ALA A 49 -6.71 -9.04 -46.42
CA ALA A 49 -6.93 -10.48 -46.58
C ALA A 49 -7.08 -11.32 -45.29
N HIS A 50 -8.31 -11.42 -44.75
CA HIS A 50 -8.69 -12.60 -43.97
C HIS A 50 -9.11 -13.71 -44.94
N ALA A 51 -8.19 -14.64 -45.20
CA ALA A 51 -8.54 -15.95 -45.71
C ALA A 51 -9.55 -16.59 -44.74
N GLN A 52 -10.72 -16.95 -45.26
CA GLN A 52 -11.78 -17.62 -44.53
C GLN A 52 -11.26 -18.95 -43.98
N VAL A 53 -11.05 -19.04 -42.66
CA VAL A 53 -10.97 -20.32 -41.94
C VAL A 53 -12.37 -20.58 -41.40
N PRO A 54 -12.99 -21.74 -41.68
CA PRO A 54 -14.33 -22.06 -41.17
C PRO A 54 -14.33 -22.10 -39.63
N PRO A 55 -15.49 -21.85 -38.97
CA PRO A 55 -15.57 -21.89 -37.52
C PRO A 55 -15.46 -23.34 -37.05
N SER A 56 -14.25 -23.75 -36.64
CA SER A 56 -14.07 -24.95 -35.84
C SER A 56 -14.80 -24.73 -34.52
N SER A 57 -15.88 -25.47 -34.34
CA SER A 57 -16.60 -25.61 -33.06
C SER A 57 -15.77 -26.47 -32.12
N ASP A 58 -14.63 -25.96 -31.67
CA ASP A 58 -13.81 -26.59 -30.65
C ASP A 58 -13.99 -25.83 -29.33
N LEU A 59 -15.18 -25.99 -28.76
CA LEU A 59 -15.35 -25.86 -27.32
C LEU A 59 -14.28 -26.75 -26.65
N PRO A 60 -13.44 -26.24 -25.73
CA PRO A 60 -12.60 -27.13 -24.94
C PRO A 60 -13.53 -28.10 -24.20
N PRO A 61 -13.21 -29.41 -24.15
CA PRO A 61 -14.01 -30.36 -23.40
C PRO A 61 -14.15 -29.87 -21.96
N SER A 62 -15.38 -29.89 -21.44
CA SER A 62 -15.65 -29.75 -20.01
C SER A 62 -14.64 -30.60 -19.26
N HIS A 63 -13.85 -29.95 -18.41
CA HIS A 63 -12.83 -30.63 -17.62
C HIS A 63 -13.53 -31.41 -16.49
N ASP A 64 -14.16 -32.54 -16.84
CA ASP A 64 -14.47 -33.62 -15.91
C ASP A 64 -13.15 -34.33 -15.56
N GLY A 65 -12.24 -33.59 -14.95
CA GLY A 65 -11.11 -34.17 -14.24
C GLY A 65 -11.62 -34.85 -12.96
N PRO A 66 -10.96 -35.91 -12.48
CA PRO A 66 -11.33 -36.51 -11.20
C PRO A 66 -11.39 -35.40 -10.15
N ALA A 67 -12.48 -35.37 -9.38
CA ALA A 67 -12.58 -34.52 -8.21
C ALA A 67 -11.25 -34.57 -7.48
N HIS A 68 -10.65 -33.40 -7.27
CA HIS A 68 -9.42 -33.28 -6.51
C HIS A 68 -9.78 -33.57 -5.04
N ASP A 69 -10.06 -34.83 -4.71
CA ASP A 69 -10.26 -35.38 -3.37
C ASP A 69 -8.92 -35.50 -2.64
N GLY A 70 -7.95 -34.64 -2.99
CA GLY A 70 -6.82 -34.39 -2.14
C GLY A 70 -7.32 -33.70 -0.88
N PRO A 71 -6.84 -34.08 0.31
CA PRO A 71 -7.00 -33.23 1.48
C PRO A 71 -6.57 -31.82 1.06
N PRO A 72 -7.39 -30.78 1.32
CA PRO A 72 -6.97 -29.44 0.96
C PRO A 72 -5.61 -29.17 1.60
N PRO A 73 -4.77 -28.29 1.02
CA PRO A 73 -3.43 -28.01 1.53
C PRO A 73 -3.54 -27.37 2.92
N HIS A 74 -3.74 -28.20 3.94
CA HIS A 74 -4.07 -27.84 5.30
C HIS A 74 -2.81 -27.98 6.15
N GLY A 75 -1.84 -27.11 5.88
CA GLY A 75 -0.80 -26.83 6.87
C GLY A 75 -1.35 -25.86 7.93
N PRO A 76 -0.84 -25.89 9.18
CA PRO A 76 -1.18 -24.88 10.19
C PRO A 76 -0.97 -23.43 9.70
N GLY A 77 0.04 -23.20 8.85
CA GLY A 77 0.26 -21.90 8.20
C GLY A 77 -0.88 -21.47 7.28
N PHE A 78 -1.53 -22.42 6.58
CA PHE A 78 -2.66 -22.13 5.70
C PHE A 78 -3.91 -21.70 6.48
N ALA A 79 -4.15 -22.30 7.65
CA ALA A 79 -5.24 -21.88 8.54
C ALA A 79 -5.04 -20.43 9.02
N ALA A 80 -3.83 -20.07 9.44
CA ALA A 80 -3.50 -18.70 9.85
C ALA A 80 -3.67 -17.69 8.70
N ILE A 81 -3.24 -18.05 7.48
CA ILE A 81 -3.46 -17.21 6.29
C ILE A 81 -4.95 -16.98 6.05
N ASN A 82 -5.75 -18.05 6.07
CA ASN A 82 -7.20 -17.95 5.88
C ASN A 82 -7.86 -17.05 6.93
N ASP A 83 -7.47 -17.16 8.19
CA ASP A 83 -8.00 -16.32 9.26
C ASP A 83 -7.60 -14.85 9.08
N LEU A 84 -6.38 -14.58 8.60
CA LEU A 84 -5.94 -13.22 8.27
C LEU A 84 -6.71 -12.63 7.09
N GLU A 85 -7.02 -13.41 6.07
CA GLU A 85 -7.88 -12.97 4.96
C GLU A 85 -9.28 -12.61 5.43
N HIS A 86 -9.84 -13.42 6.33
CA HIS A 86 -11.13 -13.13 6.95
C HIS A 86 -11.08 -11.84 7.78
N LEU A 87 -10.04 -11.65 8.60
CA LEU A 87 -9.85 -10.43 9.37
C LEU A 87 -9.72 -9.21 8.45
N GLN A 88 -8.87 -9.26 7.41
CA GLN A 88 -8.72 -8.17 6.46
C GLN A 88 -10.08 -7.76 5.86
N ARG A 89 -10.90 -8.73 5.44
CA ARG A 89 -12.25 -8.44 4.93
C ARG A 89 -13.13 -7.74 5.96
N LEU A 90 -13.10 -8.18 7.22
CA LEU A 90 -13.88 -7.57 8.30
C LEU A 90 -13.41 -6.13 8.60
N TYR A 91 -12.09 -5.90 8.65
CA TYR A 91 -11.51 -4.58 8.86
C TYR A 91 -11.82 -3.63 7.71
N ASP A 92 -11.71 -4.10 6.46
CA ASP A 92 -12.09 -3.33 5.26
C ASP A 92 -13.58 -2.95 5.29
N MET A 93 -14.49 -3.89 5.61
CA MET A 93 -15.94 -3.61 5.71
C MET A 93 -16.29 -2.62 6.82
N SER A 94 -15.51 -2.58 7.89
CA SER A 94 -15.71 -1.66 9.02
C SER A 94 -15.00 -0.30 8.86
N GLY A 95 -14.23 -0.10 7.79
CA GLY A 95 -13.43 1.11 7.58
C GLY A 95 -12.29 1.27 8.60
N ARG A 96 -11.81 0.16 9.18
CA ARG A 96 -10.73 0.09 10.18
C ARG A 96 -9.46 -0.53 9.59
N ASP A 97 -9.24 -0.38 8.29
CA ASP A 97 -8.09 -0.94 7.59
C ASP A 97 -6.75 -0.56 8.25
N ALA A 98 -6.62 0.67 8.77
CA ALA A 98 -5.43 1.09 9.50
C ALA A 98 -5.11 0.22 10.74
N GLU A 99 -6.12 -0.32 11.42
CA GLU A 99 -5.92 -1.19 12.59
C GLU A 99 -5.42 -2.58 12.20
N MET A 100 -5.72 -3.03 10.98
CA MET A 100 -5.21 -4.30 10.46
C MET A 100 -3.68 -4.30 10.33
N ASN A 101 -3.04 -3.13 10.15
CA ASN A 101 -1.58 -3.01 10.20
C ASN A 101 -1.00 -3.48 11.53
N ALA A 102 -1.66 -3.15 12.65
CA ALA A 102 -1.20 -3.58 13.98
C ALA A 102 -1.32 -5.11 14.14
N VAL A 103 -2.38 -5.71 13.59
CA VAL A 103 -2.56 -7.18 13.57
C VAL A 103 -1.44 -7.84 12.77
N TYR A 104 -1.10 -7.33 11.59
CA TYR A 104 0.02 -7.86 10.80
C TYR A 104 1.36 -7.78 11.54
N HIS A 105 1.64 -6.66 12.22
CA HIS A 105 2.85 -6.53 13.04
C HIS A 105 2.87 -7.51 14.22
N ASP A 106 1.74 -7.73 14.89
CA ASP A 106 1.61 -8.71 15.96
C ASP A 106 1.89 -10.14 15.46
N VAL A 107 1.35 -10.53 14.29
CA VAL A 107 1.65 -11.83 13.68
C VAL A 107 3.14 -11.95 13.35
N LEU A 108 3.75 -10.94 12.71
CA LEU A 108 5.18 -10.93 12.39
C LEU A 108 6.09 -11.04 13.62
N SER A 109 5.62 -10.61 14.80
CA SER A 109 6.35 -10.75 16.06
C SER A 109 6.28 -12.17 16.65
N LYS A 110 5.25 -12.94 16.27
CA LYS A 110 4.96 -14.28 16.84
C LYS A 110 5.39 -15.42 15.93
N THR A 111 5.37 -15.22 14.60
CA THR A 111 5.69 -16.28 13.65
C THR A 111 7.13 -16.23 13.14
N HIS A 112 7.72 -17.42 13.01
CA HIS A 112 9.00 -17.65 12.32
C HIS A 112 8.82 -18.49 11.05
N ASP A 113 7.58 -18.86 10.69
CA ASP A 113 7.30 -19.64 9.49
C ASP A 113 7.53 -18.77 8.23
N PRO A 114 8.45 -19.14 7.32
CA PRO A 114 8.77 -18.31 6.16
C PRO A 114 7.57 -18.04 5.25
N ALA A 115 6.71 -19.04 5.03
CA ALA A 115 5.55 -18.90 4.16
C ALA A 115 4.54 -17.89 4.72
N LEU A 116 4.22 -17.98 6.02
CA LEU A 116 3.34 -17.03 6.68
C LEU A 116 3.95 -15.62 6.74
N ARG A 117 5.26 -15.49 6.99
CA ARG A 117 5.95 -14.19 7.02
C ARG A 117 5.87 -13.48 5.67
N HIS A 118 6.19 -14.18 4.58
CA HIS A 118 6.09 -13.66 3.21
C HIS A 118 4.67 -13.15 2.93
N TYR A 119 3.65 -13.97 3.23
CA TYR A 119 2.26 -13.59 3.06
C TYR A 119 1.92 -12.30 3.83
N VAL A 120 2.28 -12.22 5.11
CA VAL A 120 1.96 -11.07 5.98
C VAL A 120 2.64 -9.79 5.48
N TYR A 121 3.89 -9.86 5.00
CA TYR A 121 4.55 -8.69 4.43
C TYR A 121 3.84 -8.17 3.17
N VAL A 122 3.42 -9.05 2.27
CA VAL A 122 2.67 -8.66 1.07
C VAL A 122 1.32 -8.04 1.45
N ALA A 123 0.59 -8.63 2.40
CA ALA A 123 -0.68 -8.12 2.87
C ALA A 123 -0.54 -6.74 3.55
N LEU A 124 0.48 -6.57 4.40
CA LEU A 124 0.80 -5.30 5.05
C LEU A 124 1.12 -4.21 4.03
N ALA A 125 1.97 -4.50 3.05
CA ALA A 125 2.32 -3.55 1.99
C ALA A 125 1.08 -3.10 1.20
N ARG A 126 0.17 -4.02 0.86
CA ARG A 126 -1.10 -3.68 0.18
C ARG A 126 -1.97 -2.76 1.02
N ASN A 127 -1.96 -2.93 2.34
CA ASN A 127 -2.74 -2.10 3.24
C ASN A 127 -2.12 -0.71 3.41
N GLN A 128 -0.78 -0.60 3.40
CA GLN A 128 -0.06 0.68 3.40
C GLN A 128 -0.33 1.53 2.14
N LEU A 129 -0.70 0.90 1.02
CA LEU A 129 -1.14 1.62 -0.18
C LEU A 129 -2.48 2.37 0.02
N LYS A 130 -3.14 2.24 1.18
CA LYS A 130 -4.33 3.00 1.56
C LYS A 130 -3.98 3.91 2.76
N PRO A 131 -4.00 5.25 2.65
CA PRO A 131 -4.37 6.11 1.52
C PRO A 131 -3.15 6.59 0.67
N ALA A 132 -2.34 5.65 0.16
CA ALA A 132 -1.17 5.84 -0.72
C ALA A 132 0.21 6.07 -0.06
N ASN A 133 0.55 5.34 1.01
CA ASN A 133 1.93 5.31 1.54
C ASN A 133 2.81 4.35 0.73
N VAL A 134 3.11 4.71 -0.51
CA VAL A 134 3.88 3.86 -1.45
C VAL A 134 5.29 3.56 -0.93
N ASP A 135 5.98 4.55 -0.35
CA ASP A 135 7.34 4.36 0.15
C ASP A 135 7.40 3.31 1.27
N GLN A 136 6.43 3.32 2.20
CA GLN A 136 6.33 2.31 3.25
C GLN A 136 6.05 0.91 2.69
N ALA A 137 5.20 0.80 1.66
CA ALA A 137 4.93 -0.46 0.99
C ALA A 137 6.20 -1.00 0.30
N ILE A 138 6.98 -0.14 -0.35
CA ILE A 138 8.26 -0.51 -0.98
C ILE A 138 9.23 -1.05 0.08
N ASP A 139 9.40 -0.33 1.18
CA ASP A 139 10.32 -0.74 2.25
C ASP A 139 9.88 -2.06 2.91
N THR A 140 8.57 -2.28 3.04
CA THR A 140 8.01 -3.54 3.56
C THR A 140 8.30 -4.71 2.63
N ILE A 141 8.14 -4.55 1.32
CA ILE A 141 8.44 -5.61 0.34
C ILE A 141 9.95 -5.88 0.25
N ARG A 142 10.79 -4.84 0.31
CA ARG A 142 12.26 -5.01 0.38
C ARG A 142 12.66 -5.86 1.58
N LYS A 143 12.08 -5.58 2.74
CA LYS A 143 12.31 -6.36 3.95
C LYS A 143 11.89 -7.83 3.78
N SER A 144 10.73 -8.09 3.17
CA SER A 144 10.30 -9.46 2.87
C SER A 144 11.31 -10.18 1.98
N LEU A 145 11.79 -9.51 0.93
CA LEU A 145 12.74 -10.08 0.00
C LEU A 145 14.06 -10.44 0.68
N ASP A 146 14.59 -9.57 1.53
CA ASP A 146 15.81 -9.82 2.29
C ASP A 146 15.65 -11.08 3.18
N GLU A 147 14.51 -11.20 3.89
CA GLU A 147 14.23 -12.37 4.74
C GLU A 147 14.02 -13.67 3.95
N ASP A 148 13.40 -13.59 2.76
CA ASP A 148 13.20 -14.73 1.88
C ASP A 148 14.53 -15.24 1.31
N ILE A 149 15.42 -14.32 0.89
CA ILE A 149 16.77 -14.66 0.43
C ILE A 149 17.57 -15.33 1.55
N ASP A 150 17.55 -14.77 2.76
CA ASP A 150 18.19 -15.37 3.93
C ASP A 150 17.68 -16.80 4.21
N THR A 151 16.38 -17.03 4.03
CA THR A 151 15.76 -18.34 4.22
C THR A 151 16.23 -19.32 3.15
N LEU A 152 16.29 -18.89 1.88
CA LEU A 152 16.80 -19.70 0.77
C LEU A 152 18.26 -20.10 0.99
N ASP A 153 19.11 -19.16 1.41
CA ASP A 153 20.53 -19.43 1.68
C ASP A 153 20.72 -20.43 2.84
N LYS A 154 19.93 -20.30 3.92
CA LYS A 154 19.91 -21.27 5.02
C LYS A 154 19.48 -22.65 4.55
N GLN A 155 18.42 -22.75 3.75
CA GLN A 155 17.97 -24.03 3.19
C GLN A 155 19.02 -24.67 2.27
N ALA A 156 19.71 -23.87 1.46
CA ALA A 156 20.80 -24.34 0.61
C ALA A 156 21.97 -24.90 1.45
N ALA A 157 22.32 -24.23 2.55
CA ALA A 157 23.37 -24.69 3.47
C ALA A 157 23.02 -25.99 4.21
N LEU A 158 21.73 -26.22 4.51
CA LEU A 158 21.26 -27.43 5.19
C LEU A 158 21.19 -28.66 4.28
N ARG A 159 21.19 -28.50 2.95
CA ARG A 159 21.21 -29.63 2.02
C ARG A 159 22.65 -30.19 1.91
N PRO A 160 22.94 -31.41 2.40
CA PRO A 160 24.25 -32.00 2.21
C PRO A 160 24.52 -32.20 0.71
N LYS A 161 25.74 -31.87 0.27
CA LYS A 161 26.20 -32.20 -1.08
C LYS A 161 26.19 -33.73 -1.22
N ARG A 162 25.29 -34.24 -2.05
CA ARG A 162 25.23 -35.65 -2.44
C ARG A 162 26.38 -35.99 -3.38
#